data_AF-A0A8S1YII0-F1
#
_entry.id   AF-A0A8S1YII0-F1
#
_cell.length_a   1.000
_cell.length_b   1.000
_cell.length_c   1.000
_cell.angle_alpha   90.00
_cell.angle_beta   90.00
_cell.angle_gamma   90.00
#
_symmetry.space_group_name_H-M   'P 1'
#
loop_
_entity.id
_entity.type
_entity.pdbx_description
1 polymer ?
#
loop_
_entity_poly.entity_id
_entity_poly.type
_entity_poly.pdbx_seq_one_letter_code
_entity_poly.pdbx_strand_id
1 'polypeptide(L)'
;MDKLDKIIAQLDELEISQKHREDLIKRNQSSQILKLPKVILIQRICGFLDDQDLYRFTATCSSMRKIMFCPLGFKLLTLSRNAQHIVGGSKQQQSQLKKEKQDVVSSGSISGNNSVFDSEEDALAQLQALKSVKEFLTSKLQSSQAQIQNLEDLITDSSDTLKYEKSVNLKLQSKINILQNQLSISELQRQDVKENLSELNSKYNKIISQMEQDRMVIQDEKDKLLGHKKVLIQEVYRLRGQVSQMEEDQNNYQSALKQVKSFMDTIELKPI
;
A
#
# COMPACT_ATOMS: atom_id res chain seq x y z
N MET A 1 5.55 -36.85 13.99
CA MET A 1 6.06 -36.54 12.64
C MET A 1 5.08 -35.62 11.97
N ASP A 2 5.33 -34.35 12.20
CA ASP A 2 4.42 -33.46 12.91
C ASP A 2 4.02 -32.29 12.03
N LYS A 3 2.93 -31.62 12.40
CA LYS A 3 2.45 -30.39 11.75
C LYS A 3 3.57 -29.34 11.56
N LEU A 4 4.62 -29.42 12.37
CA LEU A 4 5.84 -28.62 12.25
C LEU A 4 6.58 -28.84 10.92
N ASP A 5 6.71 -30.08 10.45
CA ASP A 5 7.41 -30.41 9.20
C ASP A 5 6.66 -29.86 7.97
N LYS A 6 5.32 -29.82 8.05
CA LYS A 6 4.48 -29.20 7.00
C LYS A 6 4.60 -27.68 6.98
N ILE A 7 4.73 -27.04 8.14
CA ILE A 7 4.91 -25.58 8.23
C ILE A 7 6.29 -25.18 7.70
N ILE A 8 7.32 -25.97 8.01
CA ILE A 8 8.68 -25.74 7.50
C ILE A 8 8.70 -25.88 5.97
N ALA A 9 8.09 -26.92 5.41
CA ALA A 9 8.00 -27.10 3.96
C ALA A 9 7.26 -25.94 3.26
N GLN A 10 6.20 -25.41 3.88
CA GLN A 10 5.46 -24.25 3.33
C GLN A 10 6.26 -22.95 3.40
N LEU A 11 7.10 -22.77 4.43
CA LEU A 11 7.99 -21.61 4.55
C LEU A 11 9.11 -21.67 3.51
N ASP A 12 9.71 -22.84 3.30
CA ASP A 12 10.75 -23.04 2.28
C ASP A 12 10.21 -22.77 0.86
N GLU A 13 8.98 -23.21 0.57
CA GLU A 13 8.33 -22.96 -0.72
C GLU A 13 8.03 -21.46 -0.93
N LEU A 14 7.66 -20.75 0.14
CA LEU A 14 7.45 -19.29 0.13
C LEU A 14 8.76 -18.53 -0.09
N GLU A 15 9.85 -18.97 0.54
CA GLU A 15 11.18 -18.37 0.37
C GLU A 15 11.70 -18.55 -1.07
N ILE A 16 11.52 -19.75 -1.65
CA ILE A 16 11.88 -20.03 -3.05
C ILE A 16 11.06 -19.16 -4.02
N SER A 17 9.76 -19.01 -3.78
CA SER A 17 8.86 -18.16 -4.57
C SER A 17 9.26 -16.68 -4.50
N GLN A 18 9.63 -16.20 -3.31
CA GLN A 18 10.07 -14.82 -3.10
C GLN A 18 11.40 -14.54 -3.81
N LYS A 19 12.36 -15.46 -3.72
CA LYS A 19 13.66 -15.37 -4.41
C LYS A 19 13.50 -15.37 -5.94
N HIS A 20 12.61 -16.21 -6.47
CA HIS A 20 12.33 -16.26 -7.91
C HIS A 20 11.72 -14.93 -8.41
N ARG A 21 10.84 -14.31 -7.61
CA ARG A 21 10.26 -13.00 -7.89
C ARG A 21 11.32 -11.88 -7.88
N GLU A 22 12.26 -11.91 -6.93
CA GLU A 22 13.35 -10.94 -6.87
C GLU A 22 14.31 -11.06 -8.06
N ASP A 23 14.64 -12.28 -8.49
CA ASP A 23 15.50 -12.51 -9.65
C ASP A 23 14.84 -12.08 -10.97
N LEU A 24 13.52 -12.24 -11.10
CA LEU A 24 12.75 -11.69 -12.22
C LEU A 24 12.76 -10.16 -12.23
N ILE A 25 12.71 -9.52 -11.06
CA ILE A 25 12.81 -8.05 -10.94
C ILE A 25 14.22 -7.58 -11.31
N LYS A 26 15.27 -8.27 -10.86
CA LYS A 26 16.68 -7.95 -11.21
C LYS A 26 16.94 -8.10 -12.70
N ARG A 27 16.45 -9.19 -13.33
CA ARG A 27 16.54 -9.36 -14.79
C ARG A 27 15.80 -8.26 -15.56
N ASN A 28 14.60 -7.87 -15.12
CA ASN A 28 13.87 -6.76 -15.73
C ASN A 28 14.52 -5.38 -15.55
N GLN A 29 15.37 -5.20 -14.54
CA GLN A 29 16.14 -3.96 -14.37
C GLN A 29 17.36 -3.87 -15.30
N SER A 30 17.84 -5.01 -15.83
CA SER A 30 18.99 -5.08 -16.74
C SER A 30 18.65 -4.80 -18.21
N SER A 31 17.37 -4.80 -18.58
CA SER A 31 16.91 -4.36 -19.90
C SER A 31 16.98 -2.83 -19.98
N GLN A 32 17.55 -2.27 -21.05
CA GLN A 32 17.72 -0.82 -21.22
C GLN A 32 16.40 -0.05 -21.02
N ILE A 33 16.22 0.49 -19.83
CA ILE A 33 15.07 1.33 -19.49
C ILE A 33 15.29 2.71 -20.11
N LEU A 34 14.50 3.05 -21.11
CA LEU A 34 14.47 4.40 -21.69
C LEU A 34 14.03 5.39 -20.61
N LYS A 35 14.96 6.25 -20.16
CA LYS A 35 14.69 7.34 -19.21
C LYS A 35 14.28 8.59 -19.99
N LEU A 36 12.99 8.72 -20.23
CA LEU A 36 12.41 9.93 -20.83
C LEU A 36 11.95 10.92 -19.74
N PRO A 37 12.15 12.24 -19.93
CA PRO A 37 11.62 13.27 -19.05
C PRO A 37 10.09 13.20 -18.91
N LYS A 38 9.58 13.39 -17.68
CA LYS A 38 8.15 13.25 -17.35
C LYS A 38 7.24 14.16 -18.19
N VAL A 39 7.71 15.37 -18.50
CA VAL A 39 6.98 16.37 -19.28
C VAL A 39 6.76 15.90 -20.73
N ILE A 40 7.80 15.34 -21.35
CA ILE A 40 7.71 14.80 -22.72
C ILE A 40 6.74 13.62 -22.77
N LEU A 41 6.80 12.74 -21.76
CA LEU A 41 5.91 11.58 -21.67
C LEU A 41 4.44 12.00 -21.61
N ILE A 42 4.10 12.91 -20.70
CA ILE A 42 2.71 13.35 -20.48
C ILE A 42 2.19 14.16 -21.67
N GLN A 43 2.99 15.07 -22.22
CA GLN A 43 2.52 16.03 -23.22
C GLN A 43 2.59 15.49 -24.67
N ARG A 44 3.58 14.66 -25.01
CA ARG A 44 3.83 14.25 -26.40
C ARG A 44 3.62 12.77 -26.69
N ILE A 45 3.56 11.91 -25.68
CA ILE A 45 3.48 10.46 -25.88
C ILE A 45 2.13 9.93 -25.38
N CYS A 46 1.70 10.29 -24.17
CA CYS A 46 0.46 9.79 -23.56
C CYS A 46 -0.82 10.17 -24.33
N GLY A 47 -0.78 11.24 -25.12
CA GLY A 47 -1.89 11.66 -25.99
C GLY A 47 -2.19 10.70 -27.13
N PHE A 48 -1.19 9.94 -27.57
CA PHE A 48 -1.25 9.10 -28.78
C PHE A 48 -1.28 7.60 -28.46
N LEU A 49 -1.24 7.23 -27.17
CA LEU A 49 -1.23 5.83 -26.73
C LEU A 49 -2.57 5.47 -26.09
N ASP A 50 -3.15 4.37 -26.56
CA ASP A 50 -4.30 3.75 -25.92
C ASP A 50 -3.94 3.16 -24.56
N ASP A 51 -4.94 2.88 -23.72
CA ASP A 51 -4.71 2.45 -22.34
C ASP A 51 -3.91 1.13 -22.26
N GLN A 52 -4.10 0.22 -23.23
CA GLN A 52 -3.30 -1.00 -23.32
C GLN A 52 -1.83 -0.72 -23.68
N ASP A 53 -1.59 0.20 -24.61
CA ASP A 53 -0.23 0.53 -25.05
C ASP A 53 0.52 1.34 -24.00
N LEU A 54 -0.19 2.22 -23.29
CA LEU A 54 0.34 2.95 -22.14
C LEU A 54 0.78 1.98 -21.03
N TYR A 55 -0.03 0.95 -20.76
CA TYR A 55 0.32 -0.08 -19.79
C TYR A 55 1.57 -0.87 -20.22
N ARG A 56 1.64 -1.29 -21.49
CA ARG A 56 2.83 -1.95 -22.07
C ARG A 56 4.07 -1.06 -22.01
N PHE A 57 3.92 0.23 -22.24
CA PHE A 57 5.02 1.19 -22.19
C PHE A 57 5.61 1.37 -20.79
N THR A 58 4.85 1.05 -19.73
CA THR A 58 5.40 1.04 -18.36
C THR A 58 6.35 -0.12 -18.10
N ALA A 59 6.31 -1.17 -18.91
CA ALA A 59 7.28 -2.26 -18.84
C ALA A 59 8.67 -1.79 -19.29
N THR A 60 8.74 -0.91 -20.29
CA THR A 60 10.00 -0.46 -20.92
C THR A 60 10.48 0.91 -20.43
N CYS A 61 9.59 1.78 -19.93
CA CYS A 61 9.94 3.10 -19.42
C CYS A 61 9.64 3.26 -17.91
N SER A 62 10.69 3.37 -17.08
CA SER A 62 10.52 3.55 -15.63
C SER A 62 9.87 4.88 -15.26
N SER A 63 10.10 5.92 -16.06
CA SER A 63 9.49 7.24 -15.82
C SER A 63 7.98 7.16 -16.01
N MET A 64 7.52 6.46 -17.06
CA MET A 64 6.09 6.23 -17.29
C MET A 64 5.47 5.38 -16.18
N ARG A 65 6.16 4.31 -15.77
CA ARG A 65 5.75 3.48 -14.62
C ARG A 65 5.52 4.33 -13.37
N LYS A 66 6.48 5.21 -13.03
CA LYS A 66 6.36 6.10 -11.87
C LYS A 66 5.19 7.09 -11.98
N ILE A 67 4.86 7.56 -13.18
CA ILE A 67 3.73 8.47 -13.39
C ILE A 67 2.40 7.71 -13.28
N MET A 68 2.29 6.55 -13.92
CA MET A 68 1.05 5.76 -13.96
C MET A 68 0.68 5.16 -12.59
N PHE A 69 1.66 4.73 -11.80
CA PHE A 69 1.42 4.15 -10.47
C PHE A 69 1.49 5.15 -9.32
N CYS A 70 1.63 6.45 -9.61
CA CYS A 70 1.52 7.52 -8.63
C CYS A 70 0.12 8.15 -8.72
N PRO A 71 -0.63 8.31 -7.62
CA PRO A 71 -1.99 8.89 -7.66
C PRO A 71 -2.05 10.27 -8.32
N LEU A 72 -1.06 11.12 -8.04
CA LEU A 72 -0.97 12.46 -8.63
C LEU A 72 -0.56 12.41 -10.11
N GLY A 73 0.32 11.48 -10.48
CA GLY A 73 0.77 11.27 -11.86
C GLY A 73 -0.34 10.70 -12.75
N PHE A 74 -1.12 9.75 -12.23
CA PHE A 74 -2.27 9.19 -12.92
C PHE A 74 -3.36 10.24 -13.15
N LYS A 75 -3.63 11.09 -12.16
CA LYS A 75 -4.56 12.22 -12.29
C LYS A 75 -4.08 13.25 -13.34
N LEU A 76 -2.78 13.51 -13.44
CA LEU A 76 -2.20 14.35 -14.49
C LEU A 76 -2.30 13.72 -15.87
N LEU A 77 -2.14 12.40 -15.99
CA LEU A 77 -2.29 11.67 -17.25
C LEU A 77 -3.73 11.73 -17.77
N THR A 78 -4.72 11.48 -16.91
CA THR A 78 -6.13 11.55 -17.28
C THR A 78 -6.56 12.97 -17.63
N LEU A 79 -6.09 13.98 -16.89
CA LEU A 79 -6.31 15.39 -17.22
C LEU A 79 -5.66 15.82 -18.53
N SER A 80 -4.42 15.38 -18.81
CA SER A 80 -3.71 15.70 -20.05
C SER A 80 -4.38 15.08 -21.28
N ARG A 81 -4.84 13.82 -21.19
CA ARG A 81 -5.61 13.17 -22.27
C ARG A 81 -6.93 13.89 -22.52
N ASN A 82 -7.64 14.28 -21.46
CA ASN A 82 -8.89 15.04 -21.58
C ASN A 82 -8.66 16.46 -22.13
N ALA A 83 -7.55 17.11 -21.77
CA ALA A 83 -7.21 18.45 -22.27
C ALA A 83 -6.83 18.46 -23.75
N GLN A 84 -6.19 17.38 -24.25
CA GLN A 84 -5.88 17.26 -25.67
C GLN A 84 -7.11 17.03 -26.54
N HIS A 85 -8.17 16.41 -26.00
CA HIS A 85 -9.49 16.38 -26.64
C HIS A 85 -10.20 17.75 -26.67
N ILE A 86 -9.81 18.70 -25.82
CA ILE A 86 -10.47 20.02 -25.70
C ILE A 86 -9.73 21.12 -26.49
N VAL A 87 -8.43 21.00 -26.75
CA VAL A 87 -7.62 22.10 -27.33
C VAL A 87 -6.86 21.74 -28.62
N GLY A 88 -6.89 20.49 -29.10
CA GLY A 88 -6.25 20.08 -30.36
C GLY A 88 -7.17 19.20 -31.21
N GLY A 89 -8.03 19.82 -32.02
CA GLY A 89 -9.09 19.12 -32.75
C GLY A 89 -8.64 18.14 -33.85
N SER A 90 -9.49 17.14 -34.10
CA SER A 90 -9.77 16.53 -35.40
C SER A 90 -11.20 15.97 -35.34
N LYS A 91 -12.19 16.63 -35.96
CA LYS A 91 -12.68 16.30 -37.32
C LYS A 91 -12.63 14.79 -37.63
N GLN A 92 -13.34 13.94 -36.88
CA GLN A 92 -13.79 12.63 -37.36
C GLN A 92 -14.83 12.04 -36.41
N GLN A 93 -16.05 12.56 -36.48
CA GLN A 93 -17.28 11.84 -36.14
C GLN A 93 -18.48 12.57 -36.75
N GLN A 94 -18.40 12.80 -38.07
CA GLN A 94 -19.61 12.79 -38.90
C GLN A 94 -19.71 11.37 -39.45
N SER A 95 -20.26 10.47 -38.64
CA SER A 95 -20.85 9.26 -39.19
C SER A 95 -22.05 9.71 -40.02
N GLN A 96 -21.95 9.36 -41.30
CA GLN A 96 -22.88 9.64 -42.37
C GLN A 96 -24.31 9.27 -41.98
N LEU A 97 -25.12 10.26 -41.58
CA LEU A 97 -26.52 10.29 -41.99
C LEU A 97 -26.51 10.88 -43.40
N LYS A 98 -26.33 10.03 -44.41
CA LYS A 98 -26.73 10.32 -45.78
C LYS A 98 -28.26 10.56 -45.74
N LYS A 99 -28.66 11.80 -45.49
CA LYS A 99 -29.93 12.30 -46.01
C LYS A 99 -29.73 12.37 -47.51
N GLU A 100 -30.20 11.35 -48.22
CA GLU A 100 -30.60 11.51 -49.62
C GLU A 100 -31.70 12.58 -49.63
N LYS A 101 -31.31 13.84 -49.79
CA LYS A 101 -32.15 14.80 -50.48
C LYS A 101 -32.21 14.30 -51.91
N GLN A 102 -33.32 13.64 -52.25
CA GLN A 102 -33.72 13.49 -53.62
C GLN A 102 -33.97 14.91 -54.13
N ASP A 103 -33.03 15.42 -54.93
CA ASP A 103 -33.28 16.58 -55.76
C ASP A 103 -34.49 16.24 -56.63
N VAL A 104 -35.58 16.96 -56.43
CA VAL A 104 -36.69 17.02 -57.38
C VAL A 104 -36.14 17.74 -58.61
N VAL A 105 -35.47 16.98 -59.47
CA VAL A 105 -35.24 17.39 -60.85
C VAL A 105 -36.62 17.40 -61.51
N SER A 106 -37.17 18.62 -61.61
CA SER A 106 -38.24 18.97 -62.53
C SER A 106 -37.80 18.55 -63.95
N SER A 107 -38.17 17.35 -64.35
CA SER A 107 -38.11 16.92 -65.75
C SER A 107 -39.30 17.52 -66.47
N GLY A 108 -38.99 18.31 -67.48
CA GLY A 108 -39.91 19.19 -68.19
C GLY A 108 -41.14 18.52 -68.78
N SER A 109 -42.09 19.40 -69.06
CA SER A 109 -43.26 19.20 -69.91
C SER A 109 -42.95 18.33 -71.13
N ILE A 110 -43.49 17.11 -71.14
CA ILE A 110 -43.74 16.38 -72.39
C ILE A 110 -45.18 16.73 -72.78
N SER A 111 -45.28 17.84 -73.52
CA SER A 111 -46.38 18.06 -74.45
C SER A 111 -46.06 17.22 -75.68
N GLY A 112 -46.96 16.30 -76.04
CA GLY A 112 -46.91 15.67 -77.36
C GLY A 112 -47.40 14.22 -77.42
N ASN A 113 -48.60 14.09 -77.98
CA ASN A 113 -49.10 12.97 -78.77
C ASN A 113 -49.90 11.87 -78.05
N ASN A 114 -51.22 12.00 -78.25
CA ASN A 114 -52.26 11.00 -78.12
C ASN A 114 -51.89 9.68 -78.83
N SER A 115 -51.79 8.60 -78.06
CA SER A 115 -52.26 7.22 -78.35
C SER A 115 -51.69 6.30 -77.27
N VAL A 116 -52.29 6.32 -76.07
CA VAL A 116 -51.81 5.57 -74.89
C VAL A 116 -52.70 4.34 -74.61
N PHE A 117 -53.37 3.79 -75.64
CA PHE A 117 -54.14 2.55 -75.53
C PHE A 117 -54.26 1.88 -76.91
N ASP A 118 -53.21 1.19 -77.37
CA ASP A 118 -53.30 0.42 -78.61
C ASP A 118 -53.73 -1.06 -78.40
N SER A 119 -53.93 -1.50 -77.15
CA SER A 119 -54.75 -2.69 -76.85
C SER A 119 -55.29 -2.70 -75.41
N GLU A 120 -56.46 -3.33 -75.22
CA GLU A 120 -57.07 -3.59 -73.90
C GLU A 120 -56.14 -4.47 -73.01
N GLU A 121 -55.28 -5.25 -73.65
CA GLU A 121 -54.32 -6.16 -73.03
C GLU A 121 -53.15 -5.41 -72.36
N ASP A 122 -52.66 -4.33 -72.97
CA ASP A 122 -51.60 -3.49 -72.40
C ASP A 122 -52.09 -2.68 -71.18
N ALA A 123 -53.37 -2.25 -71.22
CA ALA A 123 -54.02 -1.61 -70.08
C ALA A 123 -54.14 -2.56 -68.89
N LEU A 124 -54.52 -3.82 -69.15
CA LEU A 124 -54.60 -4.87 -68.13
C LEU A 124 -53.22 -5.22 -67.57
N ALA A 125 -52.18 -5.29 -68.42
CA ALA A 125 -50.81 -5.54 -67.99
C ALA A 125 -50.27 -4.42 -67.08
N GLN A 126 -50.51 -3.15 -67.42
CA GLN A 126 -50.14 -2.01 -66.55
C GLN A 126 -50.93 -2.00 -65.25
N LEU A 127 -52.22 -2.35 -65.27
CA LEU A 127 -53.03 -2.48 -64.07
C LEU A 127 -52.52 -3.59 -63.15
N GLN A 128 -52.13 -4.74 -63.72
CA GLN A 128 -51.53 -5.86 -63.00
C GLN A 128 -50.20 -5.45 -62.36
N ALA A 129 -49.34 -4.73 -63.10
CA ALA A 129 -48.08 -4.20 -62.59
C ALA A 129 -48.29 -3.24 -61.41
N LEU A 130 -49.23 -2.30 -61.55
CA LEU A 130 -49.62 -1.38 -60.47
C LEU A 130 -50.14 -2.12 -59.24
N LYS A 131 -50.92 -3.18 -59.42
CA LYS A 131 -51.40 -4.03 -58.33
C LYS A 131 -50.25 -4.71 -57.60
N SER A 132 -49.28 -5.28 -58.33
CA SER A 132 -48.09 -5.88 -57.71
C SER A 132 -47.19 -4.85 -57.00
N VAL A 133 -47.04 -3.64 -57.54
CA VAL A 133 -46.31 -2.55 -56.87
C VAL A 133 -47.03 -2.15 -55.59
N LYS A 134 -48.36 -2.04 -55.61
CA LYS A 134 -49.17 -1.75 -54.42
C LYS A 134 -48.98 -2.83 -53.34
N GLU A 135 -49.04 -4.11 -53.71
CA GLU A 135 -48.83 -5.22 -52.78
C GLU A 135 -47.41 -5.19 -52.17
N PHE A 136 -46.38 -4.96 -52.98
CA PHE A 136 -45.00 -4.82 -52.52
C PHE A 136 -44.83 -3.65 -51.55
N LEU A 137 -45.33 -2.45 -51.91
CA LEU A 137 -45.25 -1.26 -51.06
C LEU A 137 -46.01 -1.47 -49.74
N THR A 138 -47.16 -2.15 -49.77
CA THR A 138 -47.94 -2.47 -48.56
C THR A 138 -47.17 -3.42 -47.65
N SER A 139 -46.56 -4.48 -48.21
CA SER A 139 -45.73 -5.42 -47.46
C SER A 139 -44.49 -4.71 -46.86
N LYS A 140 -43.85 -3.83 -47.62
CA LYS A 140 -42.69 -3.06 -47.15
C LYS A 140 -43.07 -2.05 -46.05
N LEU A 141 -44.24 -1.42 -46.16
CA LEU A 141 -44.78 -0.55 -45.12
C LEU A 141 -45.04 -1.33 -43.83
N GLN A 142 -45.70 -2.48 -43.91
CA GLN A 142 -45.95 -3.35 -42.76
C GLN A 142 -44.64 -3.82 -42.10
N SER A 143 -43.66 -4.25 -42.91
CA SER A 143 -42.33 -4.63 -42.42
C SER A 143 -41.62 -3.47 -41.73
N SER A 144 -41.67 -2.27 -42.31
CA SER A 144 -41.07 -1.08 -41.71
C SER A 144 -41.74 -0.71 -40.40
N GLN A 145 -43.07 -0.85 -40.32
CA GLN A 145 -43.83 -0.54 -39.10
C GLN A 145 -43.54 -1.56 -37.99
N ALA A 146 -43.42 -2.84 -38.32
CA ALA A 146 -42.95 -3.86 -37.38
C ALA A 146 -41.52 -3.58 -36.89
N GLN A 147 -40.63 -3.10 -37.76
CA GLN A 147 -39.27 -2.74 -37.38
C GLN A 147 -39.24 -1.52 -36.45
N ILE A 148 -40.09 -0.51 -36.70
CA ILE A 148 -40.22 0.65 -35.80
C ILE A 148 -40.70 0.19 -34.42
N GLN A 149 -41.73 -0.66 -34.35
CA GLN A 149 -42.24 -1.18 -33.08
C GLN A 149 -41.15 -1.92 -32.28
N ASN A 150 -40.38 -2.80 -32.93
CA ASN A 150 -39.27 -3.50 -32.28
C ASN A 150 -38.19 -2.55 -31.75
N LEU A 151 -37.92 -1.45 -32.47
CA LEU A 151 -36.96 -0.44 -32.01
C LEU A 151 -37.49 0.36 -30.82
N GLU A 152 -38.78 0.68 -30.80
CA GLU A 152 -39.44 1.34 -29.66
C GLU A 152 -39.42 0.47 -28.40
N ASP A 153 -39.68 -0.83 -28.54
CA ASP A 153 -39.59 -1.80 -27.45
C ASP A 153 -38.15 -1.87 -26.91
N LEU A 154 -37.16 -1.96 -27.80
CA LEU A 154 -35.74 -1.99 -27.41
C LEU A 154 -35.28 -0.69 -26.72
N ILE A 155 -35.78 0.47 -27.16
CA ILE A 155 -35.52 1.76 -26.51
C ILE A 155 -36.08 1.76 -25.09
N THR A 156 -37.27 1.18 -24.90
CA THR A 156 -37.92 1.08 -23.59
C THR A 156 -37.12 0.20 -22.64
N ASP A 157 -36.73 -1.00 -23.09
CA ASP A 157 -35.90 -1.93 -22.32
C ASP A 157 -34.54 -1.31 -21.94
N SER A 158 -33.91 -0.61 -22.89
CA SER A 158 -32.65 0.09 -22.66
C SER A 158 -32.79 1.22 -21.64
N SER A 159 -33.91 1.95 -21.68
CA SER A 159 -34.24 3.03 -20.74
C SER A 159 -34.40 2.49 -19.31
N ASP A 160 -35.09 1.36 -19.16
CA ASP A 160 -35.31 0.75 -17.84
C ASP A 160 -34.03 0.13 -17.28
N THR A 161 -33.21 -0.49 -18.13
CA THR A 161 -31.87 -0.95 -17.76
C THR A 161 -31.00 0.21 -17.27
N LEU A 162 -31.04 1.35 -17.97
CA LEU A 162 -30.29 2.55 -17.55
C LEU A 162 -30.75 3.09 -16.19
N LYS A 163 -32.06 3.08 -15.91
CA LYS A 163 -32.58 3.49 -14.59
C LYS A 163 -32.11 2.56 -13.48
N TYR A 164 -32.12 1.25 -13.73
CA TYR A 164 -31.63 0.26 -12.78
C TYR A 164 -30.14 0.48 -12.47
N GLU A 165 -29.30 0.60 -13.50
CA GLU A 165 -27.87 0.84 -13.35
C GLU A 165 -27.58 2.14 -12.59
N LYS A 166 -28.33 3.22 -12.85
CA LYS A 166 -28.22 4.46 -12.06
C LYS A 166 -28.54 4.24 -10.57
N SER A 167 -29.56 3.45 -10.26
CA SER A 167 -29.92 3.12 -8.87
C SER A 167 -28.80 2.32 -8.17
N VAL A 168 -28.23 1.33 -8.88
CA VAL A 168 -27.10 0.54 -8.36
C VAL A 168 -25.88 1.42 -8.15
N ASN A 169 -25.57 2.31 -9.09
CA ASN A 169 -24.44 3.24 -8.99
C ASN A 169 -24.55 4.14 -7.74
N LEU A 170 -25.74 4.71 -7.48
CA LEU A 170 -25.99 5.51 -6.27
C LEU A 170 -25.77 4.70 -4.98
N LYS A 171 -26.21 3.44 -4.94
CA LYS A 171 -25.98 2.55 -3.79
C LYS A 171 -24.49 2.26 -3.60
N LEU A 172 -23.76 2.01 -4.68
CA LEU A 172 -22.32 1.79 -4.63
C LEU A 172 -21.56 3.04 -4.18
N GLN A 173 -21.97 4.22 -4.63
CA GLN A 173 -21.38 5.49 -4.22
C GLN A 173 -21.58 5.75 -2.72
N SER A 174 -22.77 5.45 -2.20
CA SER A 174 -23.04 5.49 -0.75
C SER A 174 -22.13 4.51 0.02
N LYS A 175 -21.98 3.28 -0.47
CA LYS A 175 -21.08 2.28 0.14
C LYS A 175 -19.62 2.73 0.14
N ILE A 176 -19.15 3.34 -0.95
CA ILE A 176 -17.80 3.91 -1.05
C ILE A 176 -17.61 4.98 0.03
N ASN A 177 -18.55 5.90 0.20
CA ASN A 177 -18.47 6.96 1.21
C ASN A 177 -18.42 6.39 2.64
N ILE A 178 -19.22 5.35 2.94
CA ILE A 178 -19.19 4.68 4.24
C ILE A 178 -17.81 4.03 4.49
N LEU A 179 -17.28 3.32 3.49
CA LEU A 179 -15.96 2.67 3.61
C LEU A 179 -14.82 3.69 3.76
N GLN A 180 -14.90 4.83 3.06
CA GLN A 180 -13.93 5.92 3.22
C GLN A 180 -13.96 6.52 4.63
N ASN A 181 -15.14 6.71 5.21
CA ASN A 181 -15.27 7.17 6.59
C ASN A 181 -14.73 6.15 7.59
N GLN A 182 -15.02 4.86 7.40
CA GLN A 182 -14.47 3.80 8.25
C GLN A 182 -12.94 3.73 8.17
N LEU A 183 -12.38 3.89 6.97
CA LEU A 183 -10.93 3.93 6.77
C LEU A 183 -10.30 5.10 7.52
N SER A 184 -10.88 6.30 7.40
CA SER A 184 -10.41 7.51 8.10
C SER A 184 -10.41 7.32 9.63
N ILE A 185 -11.49 6.76 10.19
CA ILE A 185 -11.58 6.45 11.63
C ILE A 185 -10.51 5.44 12.04
N SER A 186 -10.32 4.38 11.25
CA SER A 186 -9.30 3.36 11.54
C SER A 186 -7.87 3.93 11.48
N GLU A 187 -7.60 4.85 10.55
CA GLU A 187 -6.30 5.53 10.46
C GLU A 187 -6.02 6.40 11.69
N LEU A 188 -7.03 7.14 12.19
CA LEU A 188 -6.94 7.91 13.42
C LEU A 188 -6.68 7.01 14.64
N GLN A 189 -7.41 5.91 14.77
CA GLN A 189 -7.18 4.93 15.85
C GLN A 189 -5.76 4.34 15.80
N ARG A 190 -5.26 4.03 14.59
CA ARG A 190 -3.89 3.53 14.42
C ARG A 190 -2.86 4.58 14.84
N GLN A 191 -3.11 5.85 14.58
CA GLN A 191 -2.23 6.93 15.00
C GLN A 191 -2.21 7.08 16.53
N ASP A 192 -3.37 7.06 17.18
CA ASP A 192 -3.48 7.13 18.65
C ASP A 192 -2.73 5.97 19.33
N VAL A 193 -2.91 4.73 18.84
CA VAL A 193 -2.17 3.56 19.35
C VAL A 193 -0.66 3.72 19.16
N LYS A 194 -0.21 4.29 18.04
CA LYS A 194 1.21 4.52 17.78
C LYS A 194 1.81 5.55 18.74
N GLU A 195 1.07 6.62 19.03
CA GLU A 195 1.48 7.65 20.00
C GLU A 195 1.55 7.06 21.42
N ASN A 196 0.53 6.31 21.84
CA ASN A 196 0.52 5.61 23.12
C ASN A 196 1.68 4.62 23.27
N LEU A 197 2.01 3.87 22.21
CA LEU A 197 3.15 2.94 22.21
C LEU A 197 4.48 3.69 22.32
N SER A 198 4.62 4.82 21.63
CA SER A 198 5.80 5.68 21.73
C SER A 198 5.99 6.24 23.14
N GLU A 199 4.90 6.69 23.79
CA GLU A 199 4.94 7.18 25.17
C GLU A 199 5.31 6.07 26.15
N LEU A 200 4.70 4.88 26.00
CA LEU A 200 5.00 3.73 26.83
C LEU A 200 6.46 3.29 26.69
N ASN A 201 6.99 3.26 25.47
CA ASN A 201 8.38 2.92 25.22
C ASN A 201 9.34 3.96 25.83
N SER A 202 8.98 5.25 25.78
CA SER A 202 9.72 6.31 26.47
C SER A 202 9.73 6.12 27.98
N LYS A 203 8.59 5.77 28.59
CA LYS A 203 8.51 5.44 30.03
C LYS A 203 9.39 4.24 30.38
N TYR A 204 9.35 3.19 29.56
CA TYR A 204 10.16 1.99 29.78
C TYR A 204 11.66 2.29 29.71
N ASN A 205 12.10 3.05 28.70
CA ASN A 205 13.49 3.47 28.58
C ASN A 205 13.96 4.30 29.77
N LYS A 206 13.12 5.20 30.31
CA LYS A 206 13.45 5.95 31.53
C LYS A 206 13.65 5.03 32.74
N ILE A 207 12.80 4.01 32.89
CA ILE A 207 12.94 3.02 33.97
C ILE A 207 14.25 2.23 33.81
N ILE A 208 14.59 1.79 32.60
CA ILE A 208 15.85 1.09 32.33
C ILE A 208 17.04 1.98 32.71
N SER A 209 17.07 3.23 32.26
CA SER A 209 18.16 4.16 32.59
C SER A 209 18.27 4.39 34.10
N GLN A 210 17.14 4.51 34.81
CA GLN A 210 17.16 4.63 36.27
C GLN A 210 17.71 3.36 36.94
N MET A 211 17.30 2.18 36.49
CA MET A 211 17.81 0.91 37.02
C MET A 211 19.31 0.74 36.80
N GLU A 212 19.83 1.18 35.64
CA GLU A 212 21.26 1.17 35.36
C GLU A 212 22.02 2.14 36.28
N GLN A 213 21.47 3.33 36.52
CA GLN A 213 22.03 4.30 37.45
C GLN A 213 22.07 3.74 38.89
N ASP A 214 20.96 3.18 39.37
CA ASP A 214 20.87 2.59 40.71
C ASP A 214 21.86 1.43 40.86
N ARG A 215 22.00 0.59 39.83
CA ARG A 215 23.00 -0.50 39.80
C ARG A 215 24.42 0.03 39.95
N MET A 216 24.76 1.15 39.31
CA MET A 216 26.09 1.77 39.45
C MET A 216 26.32 2.30 40.87
N VAL A 217 25.31 2.94 41.47
CA VAL A 217 25.39 3.42 42.86
C VAL A 217 25.60 2.27 43.84
N ILE A 218 24.83 1.19 43.72
CA ILE A 218 24.97 -0.01 44.57
C ILE A 218 26.36 -0.63 44.41
N GLN A 219 26.90 -0.65 43.19
CA GLN A 219 28.23 -1.20 42.94
C GLN A 219 29.33 -0.35 43.59
N ASP A 220 29.23 0.99 43.51
CA ASP A 220 30.16 1.91 44.20
C ASP A 220 30.10 1.76 45.73
N GLU A 221 28.90 1.66 46.30
CA GLU A 221 28.72 1.43 47.75
C GLU A 221 29.31 0.09 48.20
N LYS A 222 29.13 -0.97 47.39
CA LYS A 222 29.73 -2.28 47.64
C LYS A 222 31.25 -2.21 47.65
N ASP A 223 31.85 -1.51 46.70
CA ASP A 223 33.31 -1.39 46.59
C ASP A 223 33.88 -0.57 47.76
N LYS A 224 33.20 0.51 48.17
CA LYS A 224 33.51 1.25 49.41
C LYS A 224 33.46 0.36 50.65
N LEU A 225 32.41 -0.44 50.79
CA LEU A 225 32.24 -1.35 51.93
C LEU A 225 33.35 -2.42 51.97
N LEU A 226 33.74 -2.97 50.81
CA LEU A 226 34.88 -3.88 50.71
C LEU A 226 36.20 -3.19 51.12
N GLY A 227 36.38 -1.93 50.74
CA GLY A 227 37.50 -1.10 51.20
C GLY A 227 37.53 -0.96 52.72
N HIS A 228 36.41 -0.54 53.33
CA HIS A 228 36.29 -0.43 54.79
C HIS A 228 36.52 -1.77 55.50
N LYS A 229 35.98 -2.87 54.97
CA LYS A 229 36.21 -4.22 55.51
C LYS A 229 37.70 -4.57 55.53
N LYS A 230 38.44 -4.24 54.47
CA LYS A 230 39.89 -4.51 54.39
C LYS A 230 40.66 -3.73 55.46
N VAL A 231 40.36 -2.44 55.62
CA VAL A 231 40.98 -1.59 56.66
C VAL A 231 40.68 -2.15 58.05
N LEU A 232 39.44 -2.53 58.33
CA LEU A 232 39.05 -3.09 59.62
C LEU A 232 39.78 -4.40 59.92
N ILE A 233 39.92 -5.28 58.92
CA ILE A 233 40.70 -6.53 59.07
C ILE A 233 42.16 -6.22 59.43
N GLN A 234 42.79 -5.26 58.74
CA GLN A 234 44.17 -4.87 59.04
C GLN A 234 44.32 -4.34 60.47
N GLU A 235 43.38 -3.52 60.93
CA GLU A 235 43.40 -2.97 62.28
C GLU A 235 43.20 -4.05 63.35
N VAL A 236 42.32 -5.03 63.11
CA VAL A 236 42.15 -6.19 64.00
C VAL A 236 43.44 -6.99 64.11
N TYR A 237 44.14 -7.24 63.00
CA TYR A 237 45.43 -7.93 63.05
C TYR A 237 46.48 -7.13 63.81
N ARG A 238 46.54 -5.81 63.60
CA ARG A 238 47.46 -4.91 64.32
C ARG A 238 47.21 -4.97 65.83
N LEU A 239 45.95 -4.84 66.25
CA LEU A 239 45.55 -4.89 67.66
C LEU A 239 45.83 -6.25 68.28
N ARG A 240 45.56 -7.35 67.57
CA ARG A 240 45.91 -8.71 68.04
C ARG A 240 47.42 -8.87 68.25
N GLY A 241 48.24 -8.31 67.36
CA GLY A 241 49.69 -8.29 67.52
C GLY A 241 50.13 -7.53 68.77
N GLN A 242 49.55 -6.36 69.02
CA GLN A 242 49.84 -5.59 70.24
C GLN A 242 49.42 -6.32 71.52
N VAL A 243 48.24 -6.93 71.53
CA VAL A 243 47.78 -7.74 72.67
C VAL A 243 48.73 -8.91 72.94
N SER A 244 49.15 -9.62 71.89
CA SER A 244 50.08 -10.75 72.04
C SER A 244 51.42 -10.31 72.65
N GLN A 245 51.95 -9.16 72.24
CA GLN A 245 53.18 -8.59 72.82
C GLN A 245 52.98 -8.22 74.29
N MET A 246 51.85 -7.60 74.63
CA MET A 246 51.54 -7.24 76.02
C MET A 246 51.39 -8.48 76.92
N GLU A 247 50.80 -9.56 76.40
CA GLU A 247 50.69 -10.84 77.11
C GLU A 247 52.08 -11.47 77.35
N GLU A 248 52.98 -11.41 76.37
CA GLU A 248 54.36 -11.87 76.52
C GLU A 248 55.11 -11.03 77.56
N ASP A 249 55.04 -9.71 77.48
CA ASP A 249 55.66 -8.80 78.44
C ASP A 249 55.13 -9.07 79.86
N GLN A 250 53.82 -9.24 80.02
CA GLN A 250 53.20 -9.58 81.31
C GLN A 250 53.72 -10.92 81.85
N ASN A 251 53.84 -11.95 81.02
CA ASN A 251 54.38 -13.25 81.41
C ASN A 251 55.86 -13.15 81.83
N ASN A 252 56.64 -12.32 81.14
CA ASN A 252 58.03 -12.03 81.48
C ASN A 252 58.13 -11.32 82.84
N TYR A 253 57.32 -10.29 83.08
CA TYR A 253 57.26 -9.60 84.37
C TYR A 253 56.82 -10.53 85.51
N GLN A 254 55.82 -11.39 85.29
CA GLN A 254 55.40 -12.38 86.29
C GLN A 254 56.52 -13.38 86.61
N SER A 255 57.26 -13.82 85.59
CA SER A 255 58.39 -14.75 85.78
C SER A 255 59.52 -14.09 86.57
N ALA A 256 59.86 -12.83 86.24
CA ALA A 256 60.84 -12.04 86.99
C ALA A 256 60.41 -11.84 88.46
N LEU A 257 59.14 -11.51 88.71
CA LEU A 257 58.60 -11.39 90.07
C LEU A 257 58.70 -12.70 90.87
N LYS A 258 58.42 -13.84 90.24
CA LYS A 258 58.60 -15.17 90.87
C LYS A 258 60.06 -15.43 91.23
N GLN A 259 61.00 -15.09 90.35
CA GLN A 259 62.44 -15.23 90.62
C GLN A 259 62.89 -14.34 91.78
N VAL A 260 62.48 -13.07 91.81
CA VAL A 260 62.79 -12.14 92.91
C VAL A 260 62.22 -12.66 94.24
N LYS A 261 60.98 -13.16 94.23
CA LYS A 261 60.38 -13.76 95.43
C LYS A 261 61.19 -14.97 95.92
N SER A 262 61.52 -15.90 95.01
CA SER A 262 62.37 -17.05 95.31
C SER A 262 63.72 -16.66 95.90
N PHE A 263 64.36 -15.61 95.36
CA PHE A 263 65.61 -15.08 95.88
C PHE A 263 65.46 -14.54 97.30
N MET A 264 64.43 -13.73 97.55
CA MET A 264 64.13 -13.19 98.89
C MET A 264 63.87 -14.29 99.91
N ASP A 265 63.14 -15.35 99.53
CA ASP A 265 62.85 -16.50 100.40
C ASP A 265 64.13 -17.31 100.74
N THR A 266 65.19 -17.19 99.92
CA THR A 266 66.48 -17.90 100.13
C THR A 266 67.45 -17.09 101.01
N ILE A 267 67.19 -15.80 101.22
CA ILE A 267 67.99 -14.97 102.12
C ILE A 267 67.51 -15.25 103.55
N GLU A 268 68.15 -16.22 104.22
CA GLU A 268 68.11 -16.29 105.68
C GLU A 268 68.75 -15.02 106.25
N LEU A 269 67.90 -14.09 106.72
CA LEU A 269 68.33 -12.96 107.52
C LEU A 269 68.93 -13.53 108.82
N LYS A 270 70.27 -13.55 108.92
CA LYS A 270 70.92 -13.74 110.22
C LYS A 270 70.44 -12.62 111.16
N PRO A 271 69.80 -12.94 112.28
CA PRO A 271 69.41 -11.93 113.25
C PRO A 271 70.67 -11.27 113.81
N ILE A 272 70.65 -9.94 113.88
CA ILE A 272 71.64 -9.11 114.58
C ILE A 272 71.42 -9.24 116.08
#